data_AF-A0A921FLB4-F1
#
_entry.id   AF-A0A921FLB4-F1
#
_cell.length_a   1.000
_cell.length_b   1.000
_cell.length_c   1.000
_cell.angle_alpha   90.00
_cell.angle_beta   90.00
_cell.angle_gamma   90.00
#
_symmetry.space_group_name_H-M   'P 1'
#
loop_
_entity.id
_entity.type
_entity.pdbx_description
1 polymer ?
#
loop_
_entity_poly.entity_id
_entity_poly.type
_entity_poly.pdbx_seq_one_letter_code
_entity_poly.pdbx_strand_id
1 'polypeptide(L)'
;MNSPNPSLQTFIDALERRLLEMSLEEIRESLLQHAHTLQNSDRAAFLAIFEHNHQTHQQQSPNVTWPVDNHPLLEEIDAFVDRIASGEYFDGFGWDHERYLERSFGDESWALEFDEFFSEAHKAFLNGQVGLARAALQRLLYALSLDDDVGTFCGPEPAIYTVGFNLAEAQACYLRAVYETTPAEERAAELAKEWLVLPELDADVSLDSLRQSRGPELSELEQFLPDWINVLHSLDRDSPIVRELLLEAAELAGGVDGLRDLARGSETDQGAYYLRWVQALRRAECQGEAIEAAHEALSKLNHDGPMRALMAEELAVLSKDNGVQVVAARRAAWRADPNLLRLIRLHEAASQQSQAPETMADELAALDEKTALDDSDNGLRAVLLVLAGRADDAGAMLIQSTGLTDRSLRDVVVPYLLISGCAGPQHPQWSSTSL
;
A
#
# COMPACT_ATOMS: atom_id res chain seq x y z
N MET A 1 -10.43 42.22 -16.47
CA MET A 1 -11.06 42.25 -17.81
C MET A 1 -10.96 40.85 -18.38
N ASN A 2 -12.06 40.13 -18.50
CA ASN A 2 -12.07 38.76 -19.04
C ASN A 2 -11.91 38.82 -20.56
N SER A 3 -10.73 38.47 -21.06
CA SER A 3 -10.52 38.27 -22.49
C SER A 3 -11.38 37.07 -22.94
N PRO A 4 -12.17 37.19 -24.03
CA PRO A 4 -12.91 36.06 -24.57
C PRO A 4 -11.95 34.95 -24.99
N ASN A 5 -12.28 33.69 -24.67
CA ASN A 5 -11.49 32.53 -25.08
C ASN A 5 -11.35 32.52 -26.62
N PRO A 6 -10.12 32.43 -27.16
CA PRO A 6 -9.91 32.47 -28.60
C PRO A 6 -10.51 31.24 -29.29
N SER A 7 -10.96 31.38 -30.54
CA SER A 7 -11.30 30.24 -31.38
C SER A 7 -10.07 29.36 -31.62
N LEU A 8 -10.25 28.05 -31.86
CA LEU A 8 -9.14 27.12 -32.06
C LEU A 8 -8.15 27.60 -33.14
N GLN A 9 -8.65 28.10 -34.28
CA GLN A 9 -7.79 28.63 -35.34
C GLN A 9 -7.00 29.85 -34.86
N THR A 10 -7.65 30.79 -34.17
CA THR A 10 -6.99 31.98 -33.62
C THR A 10 -5.94 31.62 -32.55
N PHE A 11 -6.19 30.57 -31.79
CA PHE A 11 -5.24 30.02 -30.82
C PHE A 11 -4.03 29.40 -31.51
N ILE A 12 -4.23 28.54 -32.50
CA ILE A 12 -3.13 27.91 -33.26
C ILE A 12 -2.29 28.95 -33.98
N ASP A 13 -2.90 29.91 -34.70
CA ASP A 13 -2.17 30.97 -35.41
C ASP A 13 -1.35 31.86 -34.45
N ALA A 14 -1.84 32.06 -33.23
CA ALA A 14 -1.13 32.83 -32.20
C ALA A 14 0.00 32.01 -31.55
N LEU A 15 -0.21 30.70 -31.37
CA LEU A 15 0.80 29.78 -30.84
C LEU A 15 1.94 29.60 -31.83
N GLU A 16 1.66 29.33 -33.11
CA GLU A 16 2.68 29.20 -34.16
C GLU A 16 3.55 30.45 -34.26
N ARG A 17 2.93 31.64 -34.24
CA ARG A 17 3.68 32.90 -34.28
C ARG A 17 4.62 33.07 -33.09
N ARG A 18 4.16 32.76 -31.89
CA ARG A 18 4.99 32.84 -30.67
C ARG A 18 6.12 31.82 -30.70
N LEU A 19 5.84 30.59 -31.14
CA LEU A 19 6.87 29.56 -31.29
C LEU A 19 7.92 29.93 -32.34
N LEU A 20 7.54 30.62 -33.43
CA LEU A 20 8.48 31.12 -34.44
C LEU A 20 9.34 32.30 -33.96
N GLU A 21 8.86 33.04 -32.97
CA GLU A 21 9.58 34.17 -32.35
C GLU A 21 10.54 33.73 -31.24
N MET A 22 10.36 32.52 -30.70
CA MET A 22 11.19 31.96 -29.63
C MET A 22 12.34 31.13 -30.18
N SER A 23 13.48 31.21 -29.51
CA SER A 23 14.59 30.29 -29.72
C SER A 23 14.25 28.88 -29.23
N LEU A 24 14.97 27.88 -29.73
CA LEU A 24 14.75 26.48 -29.35
C LEU A 24 15.00 26.23 -27.85
N GLU A 25 15.91 27.00 -27.23
CA GLU A 25 16.15 26.94 -25.78
C GLU A 25 14.99 27.53 -24.98
N GLU A 26 14.45 28.67 -25.40
CA GLU A 26 13.29 29.30 -24.73
C GLU A 26 12.03 28.43 -24.84
N ILE A 27 11.84 27.73 -25.97
CA ILE A 27 10.75 26.76 -26.13
C ILE A 27 10.94 25.59 -25.17
N ARG A 28 12.17 25.06 -25.06
CA ARG A 28 12.48 23.96 -24.13
C ARG A 28 12.23 24.37 -22.69
N GLU A 29 12.71 25.54 -22.29
CA GLU A 29 12.52 26.07 -20.93
C GLU A 29 11.04 26.29 -20.61
N SER A 30 10.27 26.84 -21.56
CA SER A 30 8.82 27.04 -21.38
C SER A 30 8.05 25.72 -21.27
N LEU A 31 8.43 24.69 -22.03
CA LEU A 31 7.83 23.35 -21.94
C LEU A 31 8.15 22.67 -20.61
N LEU A 32 9.39 22.78 -20.12
CA LEU A 32 9.79 22.26 -18.81
C LEU A 32 9.06 22.99 -17.69
N GLN A 33 8.98 24.32 -17.75
CA GLN A 33 8.24 25.12 -16.79
C GLN A 33 6.77 24.74 -16.76
N HIS A 34 6.15 24.50 -17.92
CA HIS A 34 4.78 24.00 -17.98
C HIS A 34 4.64 22.60 -17.38
N ALA A 35 5.58 21.69 -17.67
CA ALA A 35 5.57 20.33 -17.13
C ALA A 35 5.62 20.31 -15.58
N HIS A 36 6.36 21.24 -14.98
CA HIS A 36 6.41 21.41 -13.52
C HIS A 36 5.04 21.80 -12.92
N THR A 37 4.15 22.42 -13.70
CA THR A 37 2.80 22.81 -13.23
C THR A 37 1.74 21.71 -13.39
N LEU A 38 2.10 20.56 -13.98
CA LEU A 38 1.14 19.50 -14.29
C LEU A 38 0.87 18.56 -13.11
N GLN A 39 -0.41 18.22 -12.94
CA GLN A 39 -0.86 17.16 -12.04
C GLN A 39 -0.54 15.76 -12.60
N ASN A 40 -0.41 14.76 -11.73
CA ASN A 40 0.01 13.40 -12.10
C ASN A 40 -0.86 12.74 -13.17
N SER A 41 -2.18 12.98 -13.17
CA SER A 41 -3.10 12.44 -14.17
C SER A 41 -2.80 12.90 -15.60
N ASP A 42 -2.18 14.07 -15.75
CA ASP A 42 -2.04 14.75 -17.03
C ASP A 42 -0.64 14.56 -17.63
N ARG A 43 0.32 14.09 -16.83
CA ARG A 43 1.72 13.87 -17.24
C ARG A 43 1.85 12.83 -18.34
N ALA A 44 1.07 11.74 -18.27
CA ALA A 44 1.07 10.71 -19.32
C ALA A 44 0.57 11.24 -20.67
N ALA A 45 -0.51 12.05 -20.65
CA ALA A 45 -1.03 12.68 -21.86
C ALA A 45 -0.06 13.73 -22.43
N PHE A 46 0.63 14.47 -21.56
CA PHE A 46 1.64 15.44 -21.96
C PHE A 46 2.88 14.77 -22.59
N LEU A 47 3.37 13.67 -22.01
CA LEU A 47 4.50 12.92 -22.56
C LEU A 47 4.20 12.26 -23.91
N ALA A 48 2.97 11.77 -24.11
CA ALA A 48 2.52 11.18 -25.37
C ALA A 48 2.62 12.15 -26.57
N ILE A 49 2.67 13.47 -26.33
CA ILE A 49 2.88 14.50 -27.37
C ILE A 49 4.28 14.36 -28.01
N PHE A 50 5.28 13.93 -27.23
CA PHE A 50 6.69 13.88 -27.64
C PHE A 50 7.14 12.48 -28.12
N GLU A 51 6.40 11.44 -27.76
CA GLU A 51 6.69 10.05 -28.14
C GLU A 51 6.67 9.80 -29.67
N HIS A 52 6.05 10.70 -30.45
CA HIS A 52 6.05 10.59 -31.91
C HIS A 52 7.32 11.10 -32.61
N ASN A 53 8.31 11.66 -31.90
CA ASN A 53 9.47 12.31 -32.53
C ASN A 53 10.86 11.93 -32.00
N HIS A 54 10.99 10.95 -31.10
CA HIS A 54 12.29 10.61 -30.49
C HIS A 54 13.09 9.54 -31.26
N GLN A 55 13.80 9.97 -32.30
CA GLN A 55 15.12 9.42 -32.61
C GLN A 55 16.11 10.57 -32.80
N THR A 56 16.72 11.08 -31.72
CA THR A 56 18.16 11.41 -31.55
C THR A 56 18.46 12.54 -30.53
N HIS A 57 19.56 12.31 -29.79
CA HIS A 57 20.49 13.24 -29.11
C HIS A 57 20.18 13.81 -27.70
N GLN A 58 20.91 13.28 -26.71
CA GLN A 58 21.25 13.88 -25.40
C GLN A 58 22.46 14.81 -25.53
N GLN A 59 22.46 15.94 -24.80
CA GLN A 59 23.64 16.80 -24.56
C GLN A 59 23.76 17.10 -23.06
N GLN A 60 24.98 16.97 -22.54
CA GLN A 60 25.40 17.19 -21.15
C GLN A 60 25.88 18.62 -20.92
N SER A 61 25.62 19.17 -19.73
CA SER A 61 26.13 20.48 -19.25
C SER A 61 27.28 20.30 -18.23
N PRO A 62 28.14 21.34 -18.02
CA PRO A 62 29.51 21.18 -17.55
C PRO A 62 29.65 20.94 -16.04
N ASN A 63 30.65 20.11 -15.73
CA ASN A 63 30.93 19.52 -14.43
C ASN A 63 31.78 20.47 -13.55
N VAL A 64 31.16 21.21 -12.63
CA VAL A 64 31.88 21.82 -11.48
C VAL A 64 31.80 20.82 -10.32
N THR A 65 32.94 20.23 -9.96
CA THR A 65 33.02 19.23 -8.88
C THR A 65 33.39 19.90 -7.57
N TRP A 66 32.40 20.10 -6.70
CA TRP A 66 32.62 20.38 -5.28
C TRP A 66 32.84 19.05 -4.53
N PRO A 67 33.71 18.98 -3.50
CA PRO A 67 33.66 17.90 -2.53
C PRO A 67 32.25 17.84 -1.93
N VAL A 68 31.66 16.65 -1.82
CA VAL A 68 30.26 16.47 -1.37
C VAL A 68 29.98 17.24 -0.08
N ASP A 69 30.90 17.19 0.89
CA ASP A 69 30.74 17.81 2.22
C ASP A 69 30.77 19.35 2.23
N ASN A 70 31.20 20.00 1.14
CA ASN A 70 31.31 21.47 1.05
C ASN A 70 30.43 22.05 -0.07
N HIS A 71 29.35 21.35 -0.42
CA HIS A 71 28.44 21.84 -1.45
C HIS A 71 27.48 22.90 -0.86
N PRO A 72 27.30 24.08 -1.49
CA PRO A 72 26.44 25.15 -0.96
C PRO A 72 25.02 24.70 -0.59
N LEU A 73 24.42 23.82 -1.41
CA LEU A 73 23.12 23.22 -1.11
C LEU A 73 23.04 22.55 0.27
N LEU A 74 24.11 21.87 0.72
CA LEU A 74 24.10 21.22 2.04
C LEU A 74 24.15 22.24 3.16
N GLU A 75 24.91 23.33 3.01
CA GLU A 75 24.94 24.43 3.98
C GLU A 75 23.56 25.11 4.10
N GLU A 76 22.87 25.30 2.98
CA GLU A 76 21.52 25.89 2.96
C GLU A 76 20.48 24.95 3.60
N ILE A 77 20.57 23.64 3.33
CA ILE A 77 19.71 22.62 3.97
C ILE A 77 20.00 22.57 5.47
N ASP A 78 21.26 22.53 5.89
CA ASP A 78 21.64 22.49 7.32
C ASP A 78 21.11 23.74 8.04
N ALA A 79 21.27 24.93 7.44
CA ALA A 79 20.72 26.16 7.98
C ALA A 79 19.19 26.14 8.07
N PHE A 80 18.49 25.53 7.10
CA PHE A 80 17.04 25.37 7.13
C PHE A 80 16.57 24.40 8.23
N VAL A 81 17.23 23.25 8.36
CA VAL A 81 16.93 22.27 9.42
C VAL A 81 17.16 22.89 10.81
N ASP A 82 18.22 23.70 10.97
CA ASP A 82 18.47 24.45 12.21
C ASP A 82 17.34 25.44 12.53
N ARG A 83 16.77 26.13 11.52
CA ARG A 83 15.63 27.04 11.72
C ARG A 83 14.40 26.28 12.23
N ILE A 84 14.08 25.14 11.62
CA ILE A 84 12.99 24.25 12.08
C ILE A 84 13.24 23.78 13.51
N ALA A 85 14.43 23.24 13.79
CA ALA A 85 14.77 22.71 15.11
C ALA A 85 14.74 23.79 16.21
N SER A 86 15.04 25.05 15.86
CA SER A 86 14.95 26.18 16.79
C SER A 86 13.52 26.67 17.05
N GLY A 87 12.54 26.18 16.29
CA GLY A 87 11.15 26.65 16.33
C GLY A 87 10.96 28.03 15.70
N GLU A 88 11.81 28.44 14.74
CA GLU A 88 11.72 29.76 14.09
C GLU A 88 10.34 29.99 13.45
N TYR A 89 9.73 28.92 12.93
CA TYR A 89 8.43 28.93 12.28
C TYR A 89 7.25 28.75 13.26
N PHE A 90 7.50 28.54 14.56
CA PHE A 90 6.48 28.21 15.55
C PHE A 90 6.16 29.38 16.48
N ASP A 91 4.88 29.79 16.51
CA ASP A 91 4.40 30.89 17.36
C ASP A 91 3.70 30.40 18.64
N GLY A 92 3.17 29.18 18.66
CA GLY A 92 2.48 28.62 19.83
C GLY A 92 1.46 27.54 19.51
N PHE A 93 0.95 26.89 20.55
CA PHE A 93 -0.09 25.85 20.44
C PHE A 93 -1.43 26.37 20.98
N GLY A 94 -2.53 26.09 20.30
CA GLY A 94 -3.85 26.55 20.75
C GLY A 94 -5.04 26.00 19.96
N TRP A 95 -6.23 26.47 20.33
CA TRP A 95 -7.49 26.08 19.69
C TRP A 95 -7.73 26.86 18.38
N ASP A 96 -7.87 26.15 17.27
CA ASP A 96 -8.30 26.69 15.98
C ASP A 96 -9.83 26.68 15.90
N HIS A 97 -10.44 27.86 16.00
CA HIS A 97 -11.89 28.03 15.94
C HIS A 97 -12.50 27.72 14.57
N GLU A 98 -11.73 27.81 13.48
CA GLU A 98 -12.22 27.55 12.12
C GLU A 98 -12.24 26.05 11.83
N ARG A 99 -11.22 25.33 12.32
CA ARG A 99 -11.08 23.88 12.13
C ARG A 99 -11.66 23.04 13.26
N TYR A 100 -12.02 23.65 14.39
CA TYR A 100 -12.53 22.98 15.59
C TYR A 100 -11.58 21.90 16.14
N LEU A 101 -10.28 22.21 16.18
CA LEU A 101 -9.22 21.33 16.68
C LEU A 101 -8.10 22.13 17.35
N GLU A 102 -7.29 21.50 18.19
CA GLU A 102 -6.06 22.09 18.72
C GLU A 102 -4.90 21.88 17.73
N ARG A 103 -4.09 22.91 17.48
CA ARG A 103 -2.94 22.83 16.57
C ARG A 103 -1.79 23.77 16.95
N SER A 104 -0.66 23.53 16.31
CA SER A 104 0.49 24.43 16.28
C SER A 104 0.26 25.57 15.28
N PHE A 105 0.41 26.81 15.74
CA PHE A 105 0.34 28.04 14.96
C PHE A 105 1.75 28.56 14.67
N GLY A 106 1.89 29.26 13.56
CA GLY A 106 3.15 29.86 13.15
C GLY A 106 3.17 30.18 11.66
N ASP A 107 4.37 30.35 11.12
CA ASP A 107 4.62 30.58 9.71
C ASP A 107 4.74 29.26 8.94
N GLU A 108 3.66 28.84 8.26
CA GLU A 108 3.60 27.61 7.45
C GLU A 108 4.45 27.71 6.15
N SER A 109 5.21 28.79 5.93
CA SER A 109 6.13 28.96 4.78
C SER A 109 7.25 27.91 4.73
N TRP A 110 7.59 27.30 5.88
CA TRP A 110 8.57 26.22 5.97
C TRP A 110 8.27 25.08 4.98
N ALA A 111 7.00 24.79 4.69
CA ALA A 111 6.61 23.71 3.79
C ALA A 111 7.06 23.96 2.36
N LEU A 112 6.95 25.21 1.88
CA LEU A 112 7.41 25.59 0.54
C LEU A 112 8.94 25.56 0.45
N GLU A 113 9.65 26.04 1.48
CA GLU A 113 11.11 25.92 1.55
C GLU A 113 11.55 24.44 1.54
N PHE A 114 10.84 23.58 2.26
CA PHE A 114 11.08 22.14 2.29
C PHE A 114 10.94 21.51 0.89
N ASP A 115 9.86 21.84 0.18
CA ASP A 115 9.59 21.37 -1.19
C ASP A 115 10.69 21.80 -2.17
N GLU A 116 11.18 23.04 -2.04
CA GLU A 116 12.28 23.56 -2.86
C GLU A 116 13.56 22.76 -2.63
N PHE A 117 13.93 22.48 -1.36
CA PHE A 117 15.12 21.69 -1.05
C PHE A 117 15.01 20.24 -1.51
N PHE A 118 13.85 19.60 -1.38
CA PHE A 118 13.63 18.25 -1.95
C PHE A 118 13.78 18.26 -3.46
N SER A 119 13.23 19.27 -4.15
CA SER A 119 13.37 19.44 -5.60
C SER A 119 14.84 19.58 -6.01
N GLU A 120 15.63 20.39 -5.32
CA GLU A 120 17.07 20.55 -5.62
C GLU A 120 17.87 19.26 -5.34
N ALA A 121 17.58 18.58 -4.23
CA ALA A 121 18.20 17.29 -3.92
C ALA A 121 17.86 16.22 -4.97
N HIS A 122 16.62 16.19 -5.45
CA HIS A 122 16.19 15.29 -6.52
C HIS A 122 16.82 15.64 -7.87
N LYS A 123 16.96 16.93 -8.20
CA LYS A 123 17.73 17.36 -9.39
C LYS A 123 19.17 16.88 -9.33
N ALA A 124 19.84 16.99 -8.17
CA ALA A 124 21.19 16.46 -7.98
C ALA A 124 21.24 14.94 -8.25
N PHE A 125 20.26 14.19 -7.76
CA PHE A 125 20.13 12.74 -7.99
C PHE A 125 20.03 12.40 -9.49
N LEU A 126 19.10 13.05 -10.20
CA LEU A 126 18.88 12.84 -11.63
C LEU A 126 20.10 13.23 -12.49
N ASN A 127 20.80 14.29 -12.10
CA ASN A 127 22.05 14.74 -12.73
C ASN A 127 23.25 13.81 -12.44
N GLY A 128 23.07 12.77 -11.63
CA GLY A 128 24.11 11.81 -11.29
C GLY A 128 25.09 12.26 -10.20
N GLN A 129 24.75 13.33 -9.47
CA GLN A 129 25.49 13.76 -8.29
C GLN A 129 25.04 12.95 -7.07
N VAL A 130 25.16 11.63 -7.16
CA VAL A 130 24.53 10.67 -6.21
C VAL A 130 25.00 10.88 -4.77
N GLY A 131 26.28 11.23 -4.56
CA GLY A 131 26.79 11.54 -3.22
C GLY A 131 26.15 12.80 -2.60
N LEU A 132 25.97 13.85 -3.41
CA LEU A 132 25.27 15.08 -2.98
C LEU A 132 23.80 14.78 -2.67
N ALA A 133 23.12 14.04 -3.55
CA ALA A 133 21.74 13.64 -3.35
C ALA A 133 21.55 12.81 -2.08
N ARG A 134 22.44 11.82 -1.81
CA ARG A 134 22.43 11.05 -0.57
C ARG A 134 22.47 11.98 0.64
N ALA A 135 23.44 12.88 0.67
CA ALA A 135 23.65 13.79 1.79
C ALA A 135 22.50 14.78 2.02
N ALA A 136 21.94 15.32 0.93
CA ALA A 136 20.83 16.28 0.97
C ALA A 136 19.51 15.61 1.38
N LEU A 137 19.14 14.50 0.71
CA LEU A 137 17.91 13.77 1.01
C LEU A 137 17.93 13.18 2.43
N GLN A 138 19.08 12.72 2.94
CA GLN A 138 19.20 12.25 4.31
C GLN A 138 18.78 13.33 5.31
N ARG A 139 19.36 14.53 5.21
CA ARG A 139 19.08 15.66 6.11
C ARG A 139 17.61 16.04 6.09
N LEU A 140 17.03 16.14 4.90
CA LEU A 140 15.62 16.50 4.71
C LEU A 140 14.68 15.43 5.25
N LEU A 141 14.90 14.15 4.93
CA LEU A 141 14.05 13.07 5.42
C LEU A 141 14.15 12.92 6.94
N TYR A 142 15.34 13.09 7.52
CA TYR A 142 15.52 13.00 8.96
C TYR A 142 14.94 14.23 9.68
N ALA A 143 14.95 15.41 9.06
CA ALA A 143 14.32 16.60 9.64
C ALA A 143 12.81 16.44 9.85
N LEU A 144 12.13 15.57 9.08
CA LEU A 144 10.72 15.24 9.31
C LEU A 144 10.48 14.58 10.67
N SER A 145 11.49 13.90 11.26
CA SER A 145 11.37 13.32 12.60
C SER A 145 11.33 14.37 13.72
N LEU A 146 11.67 15.63 13.43
CA LEU A 146 11.52 16.73 14.38
C LEU A 146 10.05 17.04 14.69
N ASP A 147 9.10 16.51 13.92
CA ASP A 147 7.66 16.69 14.14
C ASP A 147 7.16 16.01 15.43
N ASP A 148 7.92 15.05 15.95
CA ASP A 148 7.67 14.46 17.28
C ASP A 148 7.97 15.45 18.43
N ASP A 149 8.79 16.48 18.18
CA ASP A 149 9.15 17.49 19.16
C ASP A 149 8.18 18.68 19.14
N VAL A 150 7.51 18.93 20.26
CA VAL A 150 6.59 20.07 20.38
C VAL A 150 7.34 21.39 20.18
N GLY A 151 6.90 22.18 19.20
CA GLY A 151 7.41 23.53 18.96
C GLY A 151 8.38 23.67 17.79
N THR A 152 8.54 22.63 16.97
CA THR A 152 9.39 22.64 15.76
C THR A 152 8.59 23.05 14.53
N PHE A 153 7.58 22.26 14.15
CA PHE A 153 6.69 22.53 13.02
C PHE A 153 5.40 23.22 13.46
N CYS A 154 4.80 23.95 12.53
CA CYS A 154 3.48 24.54 12.65
C CYS A 154 2.59 24.12 11.49
N GLY A 155 1.28 24.00 11.72
CA GLY A 155 0.35 23.47 10.72
C GLY A 155 -0.82 22.73 11.35
N PRO A 156 -1.89 22.48 10.58
CA PRO A 156 -3.03 21.67 11.02
C PRO A 156 -2.77 20.16 10.94
N GLU A 157 -1.76 19.74 10.19
CA GLU A 157 -1.42 18.35 9.92
C GLU A 157 0.06 18.11 10.23
N PRO A 158 0.46 16.87 10.52
CA PRO A 158 1.86 16.47 10.62
C PRO A 158 2.70 16.91 9.41
N ALA A 159 4.00 17.09 9.61
CA ALA A 159 4.90 17.62 8.60
C ALA A 159 4.87 16.77 7.32
N ILE A 160 4.81 15.44 7.47
CA ILE A 160 4.75 14.47 6.37
C ILE A 160 3.52 14.64 5.45
N TYR A 161 2.43 15.25 5.93
CA TYR A 161 1.21 15.51 5.16
C TYR A 161 1.14 16.95 4.63
N THR A 162 1.94 17.86 5.20
CA THR A 162 1.99 19.26 4.78
C THR A 162 2.97 19.50 3.63
N VAL A 163 4.06 18.72 3.55
CA VAL A 163 5.03 18.77 2.46
C VAL A 163 4.36 18.34 1.14
N GLY A 164 4.44 19.18 0.11
CA GLY A 164 3.84 18.92 -1.20
C GLY A 164 4.66 18.00 -2.10
N PHE A 165 5.92 17.76 -1.75
CA PHE A 165 6.81 16.83 -2.44
C PHE A 165 6.41 15.36 -2.23
N ASN A 166 6.69 14.52 -3.23
CA ASN A 166 6.47 13.08 -3.13
C ASN A 166 7.51 12.43 -2.22
N LEU A 167 7.21 12.31 -0.93
CA LEU A 167 8.13 11.78 0.08
C LEU A 167 8.53 10.32 -0.17
N ALA A 168 7.63 9.49 -0.72
CA ALA A 168 7.95 8.10 -1.06
C ALA A 168 9.01 8.02 -2.19
N GLU A 169 8.91 8.91 -3.18
CA GLU A 169 9.94 9.04 -4.23
C GLU A 169 11.25 9.57 -3.65
N ALA A 170 11.20 10.56 -2.74
CA ALA A 170 12.40 11.05 -2.04
C ALA A 170 13.10 9.94 -1.26
N GLN A 171 12.36 9.10 -0.53
CA GLN A 171 12.90 7.93 0.17
C GLN A 171 13.51 6.91 -0.80
N ALA A 172 12.84 6.59 -1.91
CA ALA A 172 13.36 5.67 -2.92
C ALA A 172 14.67 6.18 -3.55
N CYS A 173 14.73 7.47 -3.91
CA CYS A 173 15.94 8.13 -4.41
C CYS A 173 17.07 8.11 -3.38
N TYR A 174 16.74 8.40 -2.12
CA TYR A 174 17.71 8.38 -1.02
C TYR A 174 18.31 6.99 -0.83
N LEU A 175 17.45 5.96 -0.69
CA LEU A 175 17.86 4.58 -0.50
C LEU A 175 18.66 4.05 -1.70
N ARG A 176 18.29 4.46 -2.93
CA ARG A 176 19.12 4.19 -4.10
C ARG A 176 20.47 4.89 -4.04
N ALA A 177 20.52 6.13 -3.58
CA ALA A 177 21.77 6.84 -3.41
C ALA A 177 22.66 6.17 -2.34
N VAL A 178 22.09 5.64 -1.26
CA VAL A 178 22.78 4.78 -0.28
C VAL A 178 23.32 3.53 -0.96
N TYR A 179 22.51 2.82 -1.74
CA TYR A 179 22.92 1.62 -2.48
C TYR A 179 24.12 1.89 -3.41
N GLU A 180 24.04 2.93 -4.23
CA GLU A 180 25.04 3.25 -5.26
C GLU A 180 26.36 3.81 -4.69
N THR A 181 26.33 4.42 -3.50
CA THR A 181 27.52 5.05 -2.90
C THR A 181 28.16 4.21 -1.80
N THR A 182 27.52 3.12 -1.37
CA THR A 182 28.07 2.23 -0.34
C THR A 182 28.87 1.09 -1.00
N PRO A 183 30.09 0.77 -0.48
CA PRO A 183 30.87 -0.38 -0.95
C PRO A 183 30.06 -1.68 -0.90
N ALA A 184 30.29 -2.57 -1.88
CA ALA A 184 29.50 -3.80 -2.04
C ALA A 184 29.42 -4.66 -0.76
N GLU A 185 30.53 -4.78 -0.02
CA GLU A 185 30.64 -5.59 1.20
C GLU A 185 29.80 -5.04 2.37
N GLU A 186 29.50 -3.74 2.38
CA GLU A 186 28.75 -3.06 3.46
C GLU A 186 27.32 -2.71 3.04
N ARG A 187 27.01 -2.82 1.74
CA ARG A 187 25.80 -2.30 1.10
C ARG A 187 24.51 -2.80 1.75
N ALA A 188 24.41 -4.10 2.02
CA ALA A 188 23.21 -4.68 2.62
C ALA A 188 22.96 -4.18 4.05
N ALA A 189 24.00 -4.13 4.87
CA ALA A 189 23.88 -3.69 6.26
C ALA A 189 23.55 -2.20 6.35
N GLU A 190 24.23 -1.37 5.57
CA GLU A 190 23.98 0.08 5.56
C GLU A 190 22.61 0.42 4.98
N LEU A 191 22.17 -0.26 3.91
CA LEU A 191 20.83 -0.04 3.35
C LEU A 191 19.74 -0.40 4.36
N ALA A 192 19.87 -1.51 5.10
CA ALA A 192 18.89 -1.92 6.11
C ALA A 192 18.82 -0.92 7.25
N LYS A 193 19.99 -0.45 7.72
CA LYS A 193 20.08 0.57 8.75
C LYS A 193 19.37 1.85 8.33
N GLU A 194 19.66 2.37 7.14
CA GLU A 194 19.04 3.61 6.68
C GLU A 194 17.54 3.45 6.40
N TRP A 195 17.10 2.29 5.89
CA TRP A 195 15.68 2.05 5.61
C TRP A 195 14.81 2.07 6.85
N LEU A 196 15.27 1.45 7.94
CA LEU A 196 14.47 1.25 9.15
C LEU A 196 14.38 2.48 10.06
N VAL A 197 15.13 3.54 9.76
CA VAL A 197 15.10 4.81 10.51
C VAL A 197 14.41 5.94 9.74
N LEU A 198 13.96 5.68 8.51
CA LEU A 198 13.19 6.64 7.75
C LEU A 198 11.79 6.86 8.35
N PRO A 199 11.20 8.05 8.18
CA PRO A 199 9.82 8.30 8.57
C PRO A 199 8.86 7.28 7.92
N GLU A 200 7.90 6.77 8.69
CA GLU A 200 6.86 5.89 8.16
C GLU A 200 5.89 6.73 7.30
N LEU A 201 5.70 6.32 6.04
CA LEU A 201 4.80 6.96 5.09
C LEU A 201 3.64 6.01 4.78
N ASP A 202 2.51 6.56 4.34
CA ASP A 202 1.35 5.77 3.91
C ASP A 202 1.65 4.87 2.68
N ALA A 203 2.70 5.18 1.92
CA ALA A 203 3.12 4.42 0.76
C ALA A 203 4.43 3.66 1.05
N ASP A 204 4.37 2.33 0.94
CA ASP A 204 5.53 1.47 1.14
C ASP A 204 6.57 1.66 0.03
N VAL A 205 7.78 2.03 0.43
CA VAL A 205 8.95 2.00 -0.45
C VAL A 205 9.42 0.55 -0.58
N SER A 206 9.84 0.14 -1.79
CA SER A 206 10.31 -1.22 -2.08
C SER A 206 11.61 -1.21 -2.91
N LEU A 207 12.32 -2.33 -3.00
CA LEU A 207 13.49 -2.48 -3.89
C LEU A 207 13.14 -2.18 -5.35
N ASP A 208 11.93 -2.53 -5.80
CA ASP A 208 11.42 -2.14 -7.11
C ASP A 208 11.30 -0.61 -7.26
N SER A 209 10.83 0.11 -6.21
CA SER A 209 10.84 1.58 -6.19
C SER A 209 12.25 2.16 -6.37
N LEU A 210 13.25 1.58 -5.70
CA LEU A 210 14.66 1.96 -5.89
C LEU A 210 15.09 1.75 -7.34
N ARG A 211 14.81 0.59 -7.93
CA ARG A 211 15.15 0.29 -9.34
C ARG A 211 14.53 1.30 -10.30
N GLN A 212 13.29 1.70 -10.05
CA GLN A 212 12.55 2.60 -10.92
C GLN A 212 12.91 4.09 -10.75
N SER A 213 13.53 4.48 -9.63
CA SER A 213 13.84 5.89 -9.35
C SER A 213 14.85 6.54 -10.31
N ARG A 214 15.58 5.76 -11.12
CA ARG A 214 16.49 6.27 -12.16
C ARG A 214 16.68 5.26 -13.29
N GLY A 215 16.94 5.76 -14.50
CA GLY A 215 16.95 4.96 -15.74
C GLY A 215 17.87 3.73 -15.78
N PRO A 216 19.12 3.75 -15.28
CA PRO A 216 19.95 2.54 -15.24
C PRO A 216 19.41 1.53 -14.23
N GLU A 217 19.54 0.23 -14.51
CA GLU A 217 19.28 -0.82 -13.50
C GLU A 217 20.27 -0.72 -12.32
N LEU A 218 19.90 -1.29 -11.18
CA LEU A 218 20.79 -1.36 -10.01
C LEU A 218 21.98 -2.27 -10.32
N SER A 219 23.18 -1.70 -10.24
CA SER A 219 24.42 -2.46 -10.45
C SER A 219 24.57 -3.55 -9.38
N GLU A 220 25.01 -4.74 -9.79
CA GLU A 220 25.32 -5.86 -8.87
C GLU A 220 24.13 -6.36 -8.04
N LEU A 221 22.89 -6.11 -8.47
CA LEU A 221 21.69 -6.53 -7.74
C LEU A 221 21.69 -8.02 -7.39
N GLU A 222 22.02 -8.89 -8.35
CA GLU A 222 22.09 -10.34 -8.14
C GLU A 222 23.11 -10.75 -7.07
N GLN A 223 24.20 -10.00 -6.93
CA GLN A 223 25.25 -10.26 -5.94
C GLN A 223 24.88 -9.69 -4.56
N PHE A 224 24.10 -8.61 -4.55
CA PHE A 224 23.59 -7.97 -3.33
C PHE A 224 22.49 -8.79 -2.64
N LEU A 225 21.58 -9.41 -3.41
CA LEU A 225 20.39 -10.07 -2.86
C LEU A 225 20.66 -11.14 -1.80
N PRO A 226 21.66 -12.04 -1.92
CA PRO A 226 21.98 -13.00 -0.87
C PRO A 226 22.36 -12.35 0.46
N ASP A 227 23.20 -11.31 0.42
CA ASP A 227 23.63 -10.58 1.62
C ASP A 227 22.47 -9.77 2.22
N TRP A 228 21.62 -9.21 1.38
CA TRP A 228 20.39 -8.52 1.79
C TRP A 228 19.43 -9.46 2.53
N ILE A 229 19.15 -10.64 1.98
CA ILE A 229 18.31 -11.65 2.63
C ILE A 229 18.90 -12.07 3.98
N ASN A 230 20.23 -12.27 4.05
CA ASN A 230 20.92 -12.62 5.30
C ASN A 230 20.80 -11.53 6.36
N VAL A 231 20.99 -10.25 5.98
CA VAL A 231 20.81 -9.11 6.89
C VAL A 231 19.38 -9.07 7.40
N LEU A 232 18.38 -9.13 6.52
CA LEU A 232 16.98 -9.07 6.92
C LEU A 232 16.57 -10.23 7.84
N HIS A 233 17.10 -11.44 7.64
CA HIS A 233 16.87 -12.58 8.53
C HIS A 233 17.42 -12.37 9.96
N SER A 234 18.40 -11.48 10.13
CA SER A 234 19.00 -11.16 11.43
C SER A 234 18.25 -10.04 12.18
N LEU A 235 17.34 -9.34 11.51
CA LEU A 235 16.55 -8.25 12.08
C LEU A 235 15.31 -8.77 12.80
N ASP A 236 14.57 -7.87 13.44
CA ASP A 236 13.31 -8.19 14.10
C ASP A 236 12.30 -8.72 13.08
N ARG A 237 11.95 -10.00 13.22
CA ARG A 237 11.06 -10.70 12.28
C ARG A 237 9.60 -10.35 12.49
N ASP A 238 9.25 -9.78 13.64
CA ASP A 238 7.88 -9.33 13.91
C ASP A 238 7.57 -7.99 13.21
N SER A 239 8.59 -7.30 12.66
CA SER A 239 8.43 -6.07 11.89
C SER A 239 7.77 -6.34 10.53
N PRO A 240 6.61 -5.74 10.23
CA PRO A 240 5.94 -5.88 8.92
C PRO A 240 6.84 -5.44 7.75
N ILE A 241 7.61 -4.36 7.94
CA ILE A 241 8.51 -3.82 6.90
C ILE A 241 9.61 -4.84 6.58
N VAL A 242 10.25 -5.42 7.59
CA VAL A 242 11.30 -6.45 7.40
C VAL A 242 10.73 -7.66 6.67
N ARG A 243 9.51 -8.06 7.01
CA ARG A 243 8.81 -9.18 6.37
C ARG A 243 8.52 -8.92 4.89
N GLU A 244 8.02 -7.74 4.53
CA GLU A 244 7.77 -7.38 3.13
C GLU A 244 9.08 -7.28 2.32
N LEU A 245 10.13 -6.70 2.90
CA LEU A 245 11.45 -6.64 2.27
C LEU A 245 12.06 -8.03 2.04
N LEU A 246 11.85 -8.98 2.98
CA LEU A 246 12.28 -10.38 2.82
C LEU A 246 11.54 -11.07 1.68
N LEU A 247 10.22 -10.85 1.60
CA LEU A 247 9.37 -11.40 0.54
C LEU A 247 9.82 -10.89 -0.84
N GLU A 248 10.01 -9.58 -0.96
CA GLU A 248 10.47 -8.95 -2.19
C GLU A 248 11.87 -9.45 -2.58
N ALA A 249 12.81 -9.50 -1.63
CA ALA A 249 14.17 -9.98 -1.87
C ALA A 249 14.21 -11.45 -2.32
N ALA A 250 13.43 -12.32 -1.68
CA ALA A 250 13.36 -13.73 -2.05
C ALA A 250 12.74 -13.93 -3.44
N GLU A 251 11.72 -13.15 -3.79
CA GLU A 251 11.11 -13.17 -5.12
C GLU A 251 12.09 -12.64 -6.19
N LEU A 252 12.86 -11.58 -5.91
CA LEU A 252 13.87 -11.07 -6.84
C LEU A 252 15.05 -12.03 -7.02
N ALA A 253 15.47 -12.72 -5.95
CA ALA A 253 16.64 -13.60 -5.97
C ALA A 253 16.36 -14.96 -6.64
N GLY A 254 15.19 -15.54 -6.37
CA GLY A 254 14.86 -16.91 -6.78
C GLY A 254 13.50 -17.06 -7.45
N GLY A 255 12.78 -15.96 -7.72
CA GLY A 255 11.42 -16.01 -8.24
C GLY A 255 10.48 -16.77 -7.33
N VAL A 256 9.64 -17.61 -7.94
CA VAL A 256 8.68 -18.46 -7.22
C VAL A 256 9.40 -19.50 -6.34
N ASP A 257 10.56 -20.02 -6.77
CA ASP A 257 11.34 -20.99 -5.99
C ASP A 257 11.94 -20.33 -4.73
N GLY A 258 12.39 -19.08 -4.82
CA GLY A 258 12.88 -18.32 -3.68
C GLY A 258 11.79 -18.11 -2.61
N LEU A 259 10.58 -17.77 -3.04
CA LEU A 259 9.42 -17.65 -2.15
C LEU A 259 9.02 -18.98 -1.51
N ARG A 260 9.09 -20.10 -2.25
CA ARG A 260 8.88 -21.44 -1.71
C ARG A 260 9.86 -21.75 -0.60
N ASP A 261 11.14 -21.51 -0.86
CA ASP A 261 12.21 -21.86 0.06
C ASP A 261 12.11 -21.00 1.33
N LEU A 262 11.77 -19.71 1.19
CA LEU A 262 11.46 -18.82 2.32
C LEU A 262 10.25 -19.31 3.14
N ALA A 263 9.14 -19.67 2.48
CA ALA A 263 7.93 -20.15 3.15
C ALA A 263 8.14 -21.47 3.92
N ARG A 264 8.95 -22.37 3.36
CA ARG A 264 9.27 -23.66 3.99
C ARG A 264 10.33 -23.55 5.07
N GLY A 265 11.25 -22.61 4.94
CA GLY A 265 12.37 -22.41 5.86
C GLY A 265 12.02 -21.60 7.12
N SER A 266 10.92 -20.86 7.12
CA SER A 266 10.54 -20.02 8.26
C SER A 266 9.60 -20.72 9.24
N GLU A 267 9.90 -20.58 10.53
CA GLU A 267 8.99 -20.95 11.64
C GLU A 267 8.10 -19.78 12.07
N THR A 268 8.56 -18.54 11.88
CA THR A 268 7.82 -17.29 12.18
C THR A 268 7.17 -16.75 10.90
N ASP A 269 6.00 -16.11 11.00
CA ASP A 269 5.27 -15.51 9.86
C ASP A 269 4.98 -16.45 8.67
N GLN A 270 5.02 -17.76 8.92
CA GLN A 270 4.89 -18.77 7.90
C GLN A 270 3.63 -18.56 7.01
N GLY A 271 2.52 -18.08 7.60
CA GLY A 271 1.31 -17.76 6.85
C GLY A 271 1.50 -16.71 5.76
N ALA A 272 2.18 -15.60 6.05
CA ALA A 272 2.39 -14.52 5.10
C ALA A 272 3.27 -14.99 3.93
N TYR A 273 4.33 -15.75 4.24
CA TYR A 273 5.23 -16.31 3.23
C TYR A 273 4.54 -17.32 2.31
N TYR A 274 3.74 -18.23 2.87
CA TYR A 274 2.92 -19.13 2.06
C TYR A 274 1.92 -18.38 1.18
N LEU A 275 1.27 -17.33 1.71
CA LEU A 275 0.31 -16.53 0.95
C LEU A 275 0.98 -15.88 -0.25
N ARG A 276 2.14 -15.24 -0.04
CA ARG A 276 2.91 -14.62 -1.12
C ARG A 276 3.37 -15.66 -2.16
N TRP A 277 3.83 -16.83 -1.73
CA TRP A 277 4.23 -17.91 -2.63
C TRP A 277 3.06 -18.41 -3.50
N VAL A 278 1.90 -18.67 -2.90
CA VAL A 278 0.68 -19.09 -3.63
C VAL A 278 0.23 -18.03 -4.62
N GLN A 279 0.26 -16.75 -4.23
CA GLN A 279 -0.08 -15.65 -5.13
C GLN A 279 0.92 -15.53 -6.29
N ALA A 280 2.22 -15.74 -6.05
CA ALA A 280 3.22 -15.76 -7.11
C ALA A 280 2.99 -16.91 -8.09
N LEU A 281 2.70 -18.13 -7.60
CA LEU A 281 2.32 -19.27 -8.45
C LEU A 281 1.07 -18.98 -9.29
N ARG A 282 0.08 -18.30 -8.70
CA ARG A 282 -1.13 -17.88 -9.42
C ARG A 282 -0.82 -16.87 -10.53
N ARG A 283 0.04 -15.88 -10.27
CA ARG A 283 0.51 -14.90 -11.28
C ARG A 283 1.29 -15.57 -12.42
N ALA A 284 2.04 -16.64 -12.11
CA ALA A 284 2.76 -17.44 -13.09
C ALA A 284 1.88 -18.46 -13.85
N GLU A 285 0.56 -18.45 -13.62
CA GLU A 285 -0.41 -19.40 -14.21
C GLU A 285 -0.15 -20.88 -13.88
N CYS A 286 0.61 -21.17 -12.83
CA CYS A 286 0.94 -22.52 -12.32
C CYS A 286 -0.16 -23.03 -11.36
N GLN A 287 -1.40 -23.16 -11.85
CA GLN A 287 -2.57 -23.44 -11.00
C GLN A 287 -2.45 -24.72 -10.17
N GLY A 288 -1.93 -25.82 -10.73
CA GLY A 288 -1.77 -27.08 -10.02
C GLY A 288 -0.83 -26.96 -8.81
N GLU A 289 0.33 -26.33 -9.01
CA GLU A 289 1.31 -26.07 -7.96
C GLU A 289 0.76 -25.09 -6.92
N ALA A 290 -0.01 -24.08 -7.33
CA ALA A 290 -0.67 -23.15 -6.40
C ALA A 290 -1.64 -23.86 -5.45
N ILE A 291 -2.42 -24.83 -5.96
CA ILE A 291 -3.33 -25.65 -5.15
C ILE A 291 -2.55 -26.53 -4.17
N GLU A 292 -1.48 -27.17 -4.62
CA GLU A 292 -0.62 -27.99 -3.75
C GLU A 292 0.03 -27.14 -2.64
N ALA A 293 0.57 -25.97 -2.99
CA ALA A 293 1.15 -25.03 -2.03
C ALA A 293 0.12 -24.51 -1.01
N ALA A 294 -1.11 -24.22 -1.45
CA ALA A 294 -2.19 -23.80 -0.56
C ALA A 294 -2.61 -24.93 0.40
N HIS A 295 -2.67 -26.18 -0.07
CA HIS A 295 -2.91 -27.33 0.81
C HIS A 295 -1.76 -27.55 1.79
N GLU A 296 -0.50 -27.41 1.35
CA GLU A 296 0.66 -27.47 2.23
C GLU A 296 0.56 -26.40 3.33
N ALA A 297 0.26 -25.15 2.96
CA ALA A 297 0.06 -24.06 3.91
C ALA A 297 -1.03 -24.38 4.94
N LEU A 298 -2.21 -24.81 4.49
CA LEU A 298 -3.32 -25.19 5.38
C LEU A 298 -3.00 -26.38 6.30
N SER A 299 -2.01 -27.20 5.97
CA SER A 299 -1.56 -28.29 6.85
C SER A 299 -0.61 -27.82 7.96
N LYS A 300 0.09 -26.70 7.76
CA LYS A 300 1.08 -26.14 8.69
C LYS A 300 0.53 -25.00 9.56
N LEU A 301 -0.40 -24.20 9.02
CA LEU A 301 -0.99 -23.10 9.76
C LEU A 301 -1.90 -23.59 10.88
N ASN A 302 -1.85 -22.89 12.02
CA ASN A 302 -2.75 -23.08 13.15
C ASN A 302 -4.21 -23.16 12.67
N HIS A 303 -5.01 -23.99 13.34
CA HIS A 303 -6.39 -24.28 12.94
C HIS A 303 -7.32 -23.06 12.93
N ASP A 304 -7.06 -22.09 13.79
CA ASP A 304 -7.82 -20.85 13.91
C ASP A 304 -6.88 -19.65 13.64
N GLY A 305 -7.38 -18.63 12.94
CA GLY A 305 -6.68 -17.38 12.67
C GLY A 305 -6.84 -16.79 11.26
N PRO A 306 -6.63 -15.47 11.10
CA PRO A 306 -6.92 -14.74 9.86
C PRO A 306 -6.10 -15.23 8.67
N MET A 307 -4.82 -15.61 8.87
CA MET A 307 -3.96 -16.09 7.79
C MET A 307 -4.41 -17.44 7.22
N ARG A 308 -4.92 -18.36 8.06
CA ARG A 308 -5.51 -19.62 7.57
C ARG A 308 -6.75 -19.34 6.75
N ALA A 309 -7.58 -18.39 7.19
CA ALA A 309 -8.78 -18.01 6.46
C ALA A 309 -8.46 -17.40 5.09
N LEU A 310 -7.49 -16.48 5.03
CA LEU A 310 -7.00 -15.91 3.76
C LEU A 310 -6.45 -16.99 2.82
N MET A 311 -5.66 -17.93 3.34
CA MET A 311 -5.15 -19.05 2.55
C MET A 311 -6.28 -19.95 2.00
N ALA A 312 -7.29 -20.23 2.82
CA ALA A 312 -8.46 -21.00 2.39
C ALA A 312 -9.30 -20.24 1.35
N GLU A 313 -9.35 -18.91 1.42
CA GLU A 313 -9.98 -18.09 0.39
C GLU A 313 -9.21 -18.14 -0.94
N GLU A 314 -7.88 -18.10 -0.90
CA GLU A 314 -7.04 -18.29 -2.09
C GLU A 314 -7.25 -19.66 -2.71
N LEU A 315 -7.31 -20.73 -1.90
CA LEU A 315 -7.64 -22.07 -2.39
C LEU A 315 -9.02 -22.11 -3.08
N ALA A 316 -10.02 -21.41 -2.53
CA ALA A 316 -11.34 -21.33 -3.16
C ALA A 316 -11.31 -20.65 -4.54
N VAL A 317 -10.45 -19.62 -4.71
CA VAL A 317 -10.25 -18.95 -6.01
C VAL A 317 -9.54 -19.87 -6.99
N LEU A 318 -8.52 -20.60 -6.54
CA LEU A 318 -7.75 -21.54 -7.36
C LEU A 318 -8.60 -22.76 -7.79
N SER A 319 -9.54 -23.19 -6.96
CA SER A 319 -10.43 -24.33 -7.22
C SER A 319 -11.75 -23.96 -7.91
N LYS A 320 -11.86 -22.77 -8.53
CA LYS A 320 -13.12 -22.26 -9.12
C LYS A 320 -13.87 -23.23 -10.03
N ASP A 321 -13.16 -24.13 -10.70
CA ASP A 321 -13.75 -25.11 -11.64
C ASP A 321 -14.28 -26.38 -10.95
N ASN A 322 -14.06 -26.51 -9.64
CA ASN A 322 -14.52 -27.62 -8.81
C ASN A 322 -15.35 -27.11 -7.63
N GLY A 323 -16.66 -27.02 -7.83
CA GLY A 323 -17.60 -26.47 -6.83
C GLY A 323 -17.53 -27.16 -5.47
N VAL A 324 -17.24 -28.46 -5.41
CA VAL A 324 -17.08 -29.19 -4.13
C VAL A 324 -15.85 -28.68 -3.36
N GLN A 325 -14.73 -28.46 -4.07
CA GLN A 325 -13.53 -27.89 -3.45
C GLN A 325 -13.74 -26.43 -3.05
N VAL A 326 -14.48 -25.63 -3.84
CA VAL A 326 -14.82 -24.25 -3.47
C VAL A 326 -15.61 -24.22 -2.16
N VAL A 327 -16.65 -25.05 -2.01
CA VAL A 327 -17.44 -25.13 -0.77
C VAL A 327 -16.56 -25.53 0.41
N ALA A 328 -15.71 -26.56 0.25
CA ALA A 328 -14.80 -27.01 1.30
C ALA A 328 -13.81 -25.92 1.73
N ALA A 329 -13.23 -25.19 0.78
CA ALA A 329 -12.29 -24.10 1.02
C ALA A 329 -12.97 -22.89 1.69
N ARG A 330 -14.16 -22.49 1.23
CA ARG A 330 -14.95 -21.42 1.88
C ARG A 330 -15.38 -21.81 3.30
N ARG A 331 -15.70 -23.09 3.52
CA ARG A 331 -16.03 -23.63 4.85
C ARG A 331 -14.81 -23.58 5.77
N ALA A 332 -13.63 -23.94 5.27
CA ALA A 332 -12.37 -23.81 6.01
C ALA A 332 -12.05 -22.35 6.36
N ALA A 333 -12.30 -21.40 5.45
CA ALA A 333 -12.11 -19.97 5.72
C ALA A 333 -13.05 -19.45 6.82
N TRP A 334 -14.34 -19.79 6.73
CA TRP A 334 -15.35 -19.45 7.74
C TRP A 334 -14.97 -19.98 9.12
N ARG A 335 -14.56 -21.25 9.23
CA ARG A 335 -14.20 -21.86 10.51
C ARG A 335 -12.93 -21.29 11.14
N ALA A 336 -12.00 -20.83 10.31
CA ALA A 336 -10.71 -20.32 10.77
C ALA A 336 -10.82 -18.89 11.34
N ASP A 337 -11.63 -18.03 10.73
CA ASP A 337 -11.83 -16.63 11.16
C ASP A 337 -13.24 -16.18 10.75
N PRO A 338 -14.27 -16.48 11.57
CA PRO A 338 -15.67 -16.23 11.23
C PRO A 338 -15.98 -14.75 11.02
N ASN A 339 -16.56 -14.39 9.88
CA ASN A 339 -17.15 -13.08 9.65
C ASN A 339 -18.28 -13.13 8.62
N LEU A 340 -19.07 -12.04 8.54
CA LEU A 340 -20.26 -11.96 7.70
C LEU A 340 -19.95 -12.23 6.22
N LEU A 341 -18.88 -11.63 5.70
CA LEU A 341 -18.48 -11.78 4.30
C LEU A 341 -18.14 -13.23 3.95
N ARG A 342 -17.43 -13.94 4.84
CA ARG A 342 -17.08 -15.35 4.67
C ARG A 342 -18.30 -16.26 4.73
N LEU A 343 -19.25 -15.95 5.62
CA LEU A 343 -20.52 -16.68 5.70
C LEU A 343 -21.34 -16.53 4.41
N ILE A 344 -21.45 -15.31 3.89
CA ILE A 344 -22.14 -15.04 2.62
C ILE A 344 -21.47 -15.80 1.47
N ARG A 345 -20.14 -15.73 1.36
CA ARG A 345 -19.37 -16.44 0.32
C ARG A 345 -19.51 -17.97 0.42
N LEU A 346 -19.58 -18.52 1.64
CA LEU A 346 -19.85 -19.93 1.85
C LEU A 346 -21.27 -20.31 1.41
N HIS A 347 -22.28 -19.53 1.80
CA HIS A 347 -23.66 -19.76 1.41
C HIS A 347 -23.84 -19.69 -0.11
N GLU A 348 -23.22 -18.72 -0.77
CA GLU A 348 -23.24 -18.57 -2.22
C GLU A 348 -22.63 -19.80 -2.92
N ALA A 349 -21.43 -20.22 -2.51
CA ALA A 349 -20.78 -21.41 -3.05
C ALA A 349 -21.62 -22.68 -2.85
N ALA A 350 -22.21 -22.85 -1.66
CA ALA A 350 -23.07 -24.00 -1.36
C ALA A 350 -24.40 -23.95 -2.14
N SER A 351 -24.93 -22.75 -2.41
CA SER A 351 -26.15 -22.55 -3.20
C SER A 351 -25.95 -22.97 -4.64
N GLN A 352 -24.80 -22.63 -5.24
CA GLN A 352 -24.43 -23.06 -6.59
C GLN A 352 -24.36 -24.60 -6.71
N GLN A 353 -24.12 -25.32 -5.61
CA GLN A 353 -24.12 -26.78 -5.53
C GLN A 353 -25.45 -27.38 -5.03
N SER A 354 -26.48 -26.56 -4.79
CA SER A 354 -27.75 -26.98 -4.17
C SER A 354 -27.59 -27.63 -2.78
N GLN A 355 -26.54 -27.26 -2.05
CA GLN A 355 -26.16 -27.79 -0.73
C GLN A 355 -26.25 -26.74 0.39
N ALA A 356 -26.80 -25.56 0.12
CA ALA A 356 -26.85 -24.46 1.10
C ALA A 356 -27.56 -24.84 2.41
N PRO A 357 -28.77 -25.43 2.41
CA PRO A 357 -29.45 -25.76 3.66
C PRO A 357 -28.69 -26.78 4.52
N GLU A 358 -28.14 -27.83 3.90
CA GLU A 358 -27.34 -28.86 4.56
C GLU A 358 -26.03 -28.26 5.12
N THR A 359 -25.35 -27.44 4.32
CA THR A 359 -24.10 -26.78 4.73
C THR A 359 -24.32 -25.82 5.90
N MET A 360 -25.38 -25.01 5.88
CA MET A 360 -25.68 -24.11 6.99
C MET A 360 -26.08 -24.87 8.27
N ALA A 361 -26.80 -25.99 8.13
CA ALA A 361 -27.15 -26.85 9.26
C ALA A 361 -25.90 -27.53 9.88
N ASP A 362 -24.97 -28.01 9.06
CA ASP A 362 -23.69 -28.58 9.50
C ASP A 362 -22.88 -27.56 10.29
N GLU A 363 -22.75 -26.34 9.77
CA GLU A 363 -21.97 -25.29 10.46
C GLU A 363 -22.62 -24.88 11.77
N LEU A 364 -23.95 -24.86 11.84
CA LEU A 364 -24.67 -24.57 13.07
C LEU A 364 -24.42 -25.65 14.14
N ALA A 365 -24.46 -26.93 13.73
CA ALA A 365 -24.14 -28.04 14.63
C ALA A 365 -22.69 -27.97 15.14
N ALA A 366 -21.74 -27.62 14.27
CA ALA A 366 -20.34 -27.46 14.65
C ALA A 366 -20.10 -26.30 15.65
N LEU A 367 -20.90 -25.23 15.57
CA LEU A 367 -20.87 -24.13 16.54
C LEU A 367 -21.48 -24.51 17.89
N ASP A 368 -22.50 -25.37 17.91
CA ASP A 368 -23.12 -25.86 19.15
C ASP A 368 -22.16 -26.78 19.94
N GLU A 369 -21.25 -27.48 19.24
CA GLU A 369 -20.21 -28.32 19.86
C GLU A 369 -19.01 -27.50 20.39
N LYS A 370 -18.59 -26.44 19.68
CA LYS A 370 -17.60 -25.45 20.15
C LYS A 370 -18.28 -24.45 21.11
N THR A 371 -18.49 -24.83 22.37
CA THR A 371 -18.99 -23.93 23.42
C THR A 371 -17.97 -22.82 23.74
N ALA A 372 -18.00 -21.72 22.96
CA ALA A 372 -17.53 -20.36 23.28
C ALA A 372 -17.29 -19.58 21.98
N LEU A 373 -18.36 -19.11 21.34
CA LEU A 373 -18.28 -17.83 20.64
C LEU A 373 -18.60 -16.78 21.72
N ASP A 374 -17.77 -15.74 21.84
CA ASP A 374 -18.03 -14.65 22.79
C ASP A 374 -19.41 -14.02 22.52
N ASP A 375 -20.01 -13.37 23.52
CA ASP A 375 -21.34 -12.73 23.38
C ASP A 375 -21.42 -11.71 22.21
N SER A 376 -20.27 -11.25 21.70
CA SER A 376 -20.13 -10.42 20.50
C SER A 376 -20.50 -11.11 19.19
N ASP A 377 -20.48 -12.44 19.12
CA ASP A 377 -20.70 -13.22 17.89
C ASP A 377 -22.14 -13.74 17.74
N ASN A 378 -23.02 -13.38 18.68
CA ASN A 378 -24.44 -13.68 18.62
C ASN A 378 -25.12 -13.17 17.33
N GLY A 379 -24.60 -12.08 16.73
CA GLY A 379 -25.09 -11.58 15.46
C GLY A 379 -24.80 -12.49 14.27
N LEU A 380 -23.58 -13.03 14.17
CA LEU A 380 -23.20 -13.97 13.10
C LEU A 380 -23.96 -15.30 13.23
N ARG A 381 -24.15 -15.78 14.47
CA ARG A 381 -24.95 -16.97 14.74
C ARG A 381 -26.42 -16.79 14.34
N ALA A 382 -27.01 -15.61 14.58
CA ALA A 382 -28.35 -15.29 14.12
C ALA A 382 -28.47 -15.30 12.59
N VAL A 383 -27.48 -14.75 11.88
CA VAL A 383 -27.42 -14.83 10.40
C VAL A 383 -27.34 -16.29 9.93
N LEU A 384 -26.50 -17.11 10.55
CA LEU A 384 -26.39 -18.54 10.20
C LEU A 384 -27.71 -19.29 10.44
N LEU A 385 -28.40 -19.04 11.56
CA LEU A 385 -29.71 -19.61 11.86
C LEU A 385 -30.74 -19.23 10.79
N VAL A 386 -30.75 -17.96 10.37
CA VAL A 386 -31.58 -17.48 9.26
C VAL A 386 -31.28 -18.23 7.96
N LEU A 387 -30.01 -18.34 7.58
CA LEU A 387 -29.60 -19.04 6.36
C LEU A 387 -29.87 -20.55 6.41
N ALA A 388 -29.90 -21.15 7.60
CA ALA A 388 -30.32 -22.53 7.82
C ALA A 388 -31.85 -22.73 7.83
N GLY A 389 -32.64 -21.67 7.65
CA GLY A 389 -34.10 -21.73 7.69
C GLY A 389 -34.72 -21.77 9.10
N ARG A 390 -33.92 -21.53 10.15
CA ARG A 390 -34.33 -21.50 11.56
C ARG A 390 -34.60 -20.07 12.04
N ALA A 391 -35.49 -19.37 11.32
CA ALA A 391 -35.81 -17.96 11.58
C ALA A 391 -36.36 -17.70 13.00
N ASP A 392 -37.17 -18.62 13.53
CA ASP A 392 -37.73 -18.49 14.89
C ASP A 392 -36.65 -18.55 15.97
N ASP A 393 -35.66 -19.44 15.80
CA ASP A 393 -34.53 -19.58 16.72
C ASP A 393 -33.61 -18.35 16.64
N ALA A 394 -33.39 -17.80 15.44
CA ALA A 394 -32.69 -16.54 15.26
C ALA A 394 -33.42 -15.40 15.98
N GLY A 395 -34.76 -15.31 15.84
CA GLY A 395 -35.58 -14.33 16.54
C GLY A 395 -35.49 -14.45 18.06
N ALA A 396 -35.57 -15.68 18.60
CA ALA A 396 -35.43 -15.93 20.03
C ALA A 396 -34.05 -15.51 20.57
N MET A 397 -32.98 -15.78 19.82
CA MET A 397 -31.61 -15.40 20.17
C MET A 397 -31.43 -13.88 20.23
N LEU A 398 -32.01 -13.14 19.29
CA LEU A 398 -31.93 -11.67 19.25
C LEU A 398 -32.77 -10.99 20.33
N ILE A 399 -33.81 -11.64 20.83
CA ILE A 399 -34.62 -11.14 21.95
C ILE A 399 -33.88 -11.33 23.29
N GLN A 400 -33.07 -12.38 23.39
CA GLN A 400 -32.32 -12.72 24.60
C GLN A 400 -30.97 -12.01 24.70
N SER A 401 -30.33 -11.68 23.57
CA SER A 401 -29.08 -10.92 23.56
C SER A 401 -29.35 -9.42 23.73
N THR A 402 -28.71 -8.79 24.71
CA THR A 402 -28.85 -7.35 24.98
C THR A 402 -28.10 -6.45 23.99
N GLY A 403 -27.55 -6.99 22.90
CA GLY A 403 -26.76 -6.19 21.96
C GLY A 403 -26.44 -6.88 20.65
N LEU A 404 -27.25 -6.61 19.61
CA LEU A 404 -26.68 -6.40 18.27
C LEU A 404 -25.98 -5.05 18.30
N THR A 405 -24.74 -5.01 18.81
CA THR A 405 -23.93 -3.79 18.83
C THR A 405 -23.43 -3.42 17.44
N ASP A 406 -23.29 -4.41 16.55
CA ASP A 406 -22.95 -4.20 15.14
C ASP A 406 -24.20 -3.83 14.33
N ARG A 407 -24.23 -2.58 13.86
CA ARG A 407 -25.29 -2.00 13.03
C ARG A 407 -25.48 -2.79 11.73
N SER A 408 -24.41 -3.32 11.14
CA SER A 408 -24.45 -4.02 9.86
C SER A 408 -25.24 -5.33 9.93
N LEU A 409 -25.11 -6.09 11.03
CA LEU A 409 -25.81 -7.35 11.24
C LEU A 409 -27.30 -7.12 11.56
N ARG A 410 -27.62 -6.05 12.29
CA ARG A 410 -29.02 -5.66 12.56
C ARG A 410 -29.78 -5.29 11.29
N ASP A 411 -29.12 -4.57 10.38
CA ASP A 411 -29.72 -4.10 9.12
C ASP A 411 -29.96 -5.25 8.11
N VAL A 412 -29.32 -6.41 8.30
CA VAL A 412 -29.55 -7.62 7.50
C VAL A 412 -30.60 -8.54 8.13
N VAL A 413 -30.47 -8.81 9.44
CA VAL A 413 -31.29 -9.86 10.10
C VAL A 413 -32.71 -9.39 10.39
N VAL A 414 -32.90 -8.13 10.78
CA VAL A 414 -34.24 -7.62 11.14
C VAL A 414 -35.19 -7.58 9.93
N PRO A 415 -34.79 -7.06 8.74
CA PRO A 415 -35.65 -7.13 7.57
C PRO A 415 -35.98 -8.57 7.14
N TYR A 416 -35.02 -9.50 7.24
CA TYR A 416 -35.25 -10.90 6.89
C TYR A 416 -36.28 -11.55 7.81
N LEU A 417 -36.16 -11.38 9.13
CA LEU A 417 -37.12 -11.91 10.10
C LEU A 417 -38.53 -11.32 9.90
N LEU A 418 -38.63 -10.04 9.53
CA LEU A 418 -39.92 -9.40 9.21
C LEU A 418 -40.56 -10.00 7.96
N ILE A 419 -39.78 -10.32 6.92
CA ILE A 419 -40.28 -10.96 5.70
C ILE A 419 -40.69 -12.42 6.00
N SER A 420 -39.87 -13.17 6.74
CA SER A 420 -40.16 -14.56 7.13
C SER A 420 -41.38 -14.67 8.04
N GLY A 421 -41.60 -13.72 8.94
CA GLY A 421 -42.79 -13.69 9.82
C GLY A 421 -44.09 -13.24 9.11
N CYS A 422 -43.98 -12.59 7.94
CA CYS A 422 -45.13 -12.13 7.16
C CYS A 422 -45.57 -13.12 6.08
N ALA A 423 -44.71 -14.06 5.67
CA ALA A 423 -45.08 -15.16 4.79
C ALA A 423 -45.69 -16.30 5.62
N GLY A 424 -46.92 -16.73 5.31
CA GLY A 424 -47.48 -17.98 5.83
C GLY A 424 -46.64 -19.22 5.43
N PRO A 425 -47.08 -20.46 5.73
CA PRO A 425 -46.24 -21.67 5.81
C PRO A 425 -45.67 -22.22 4.47
N GLN A 426 -45.37 -21.36 3.51
CA GLN A 426 -44.63 -21.70 2.30
C GLN A 426 -43.41 -20.80 2.20
N HIS A 427 -42.23 -21.40 2.43
CA HIS A 427 -40.94 -20.76 2.14
C HIS A 427 -40.94 -20.20 0.71
N PRO A 428 -40.45 -18.98 0.46
CA PRO A 428 -40.23 -18.52 -0.89
C PRO A 428 -39.20 -19.43 -1.56
N GLN A 429 -39.44 -19.86 -2.80
CA GLN A 429 -38.40 -20.50 -3.63
C GLN A 429 -37.50 -19.39 -4.20
N TRP A 430 -36.28 -19.26 -3.68
CA TRP A 430 -35.31 -18.21 -4.01
C TRP A 430 -34.51 -18.47 -5.30
N SER A 431 -35.03 -19.25 -6.26
CA SER A 431 -34.38 -19.45 -7.56
C SER A 431 -34.49 -18.25 -8.51
N SER A 432 -34.97 -17.09 -8.04
CA SER A 432 -35.31 -15.94 -8.88
C SER A 432 -34.77 -14.58 -8.38
N THR A 433 -34.02 -14.54 -7.28
CA THR A 433 -33.35 -13.32 -6.85
C THR A 433 -31.89 -13.38 -7.27
N SER A 434 -31.59 -12.74 -8.40
CA SER A 434 -30.26 -12.28 -8.74
C SER A 434 -29.85 -11.19 -7.75
N LEU A 435 -29.11 -11.60 -6.72
CA LEU A 435 -28.21 -10.75 -5.93
C LEU A 435 -26.78 -11.02 -6.42
#